data_AF-A0A7S4PPH9-F1
#
_entry.id   AF-A0A7S4PPH9-F1
#
_cell.length_a   1.000
_cell.length_b   1.000
_cell.length_c   1.000
_cell.angle_alpha   90.00
_cell.angle_beta   90.00
_cell.angle_gamma   90.00
#
_symmetry.space_group_name_H-M   'P 1'
#
loop_
_entity.id
_entity.type
_entity.pdbx_description
1 polymer ?
#
loop_
_entity_poly.entity_id
_entity_poly.type
_entity_poly.pdbx_seq_one_letter_code
_entity_poly.pdbx_strand_id
1 'polypeptide(L)'
;MVKIKIYNPSTGEEVELDYSSSEPAQLHILNKSSKAVAVLWIDEKKVETEYARVEAGGSVIQPTFVGHPWILRDCIKRRIFFMHVAGPGTCRLIVQQHATRHDLLDAHVEQEESSAPVDAPDAAQGSISVDTSPAVEVEKDQESEPPQPADGTNADGTNADGANADGANLDGADALAEISPGSEEEKKDGDGAGELNAEVTEAVQSLTIDQECGQEEPCEEGYCARDVAKTCAGDISICAFGCVSKRAIEVAKHVVQKMLEHASKDVCDRLVCGFASVAVIGRNQVTSDMPPHAFLKNLQTGEGSGRSYDTGCRGVGGTCKVPCTSVGEENLLMEDGDRYGEESILVHEFGHCVMNVGLSSAQLDRVKYLYEHVKAAGGHGNSSSYLMSNAEEYWAEITQAWFEANSREDVNCGIRTREDVKKRDPKLAELLLEVYGDGEWRYFKDCPKPEKWKRYKTK
;
A
#
# COMPACT_ATOMS: atom_id res chain seq x y z
N MET A 1 -21.46 13.84 21.17
CA MET A 1 -20.44 12.78 21.23
C MET A 1 -19.95 12.57 19.82
N VAL A 2 -18.67 12.86 19.56
CA VAL A 2 -18.03 12.57 18.28
C VAL A 2 -17.43 11.17 18.43
N LYS A 3 -18.20 10.16 18.01
CA LYS A 3 -17.73 8.77 17.95
C LYS A 3 -17.19 8.52 16.56
N ILE A 4 -15.95 8.06 16.48
CA ILE A 4 -15.26 7.83 15.20
C ILE A 4 -14.82 6.39 15.14
N LYS A 5 -15.08 5.74 14.01
CA LYS A 5 -14.53 4.41 13.71
C LYS A 5 -13.17 4.55 13.04
N ILE A 6 -12.16 3.93 13.63
CA ILE A 6 -10.80 3.85 13.11
C ILE A 6 -10.44 2.40 12.87
N TYR A 7 -9.96 2.10 11.66
CA TYR A 7 -9.44 0.78 11.34
C TYR A 7 -8.11 0.55 12.06
N ASN A 8 -8.07 -0.49 12.89
CA ASN A 8 -6.87 -1.00 13.51
C ASN A 8 -6.31 -2.14 12.65
N PRO A 9 -5.25 -1.90 11.86
CA PRO A 9 -4.67 -2.94 11.00
C PRO A 9 -3.99 -4.06 11.79
N SER A 10 -3.62 -3.82 13.05
CA SER A 10 -3.03 -4.86 13.90
C SER A 10 -4.05 -5.92 14.32
N THR A 11 -5.32 -5.54 14.43
CA THR A 11 -6.43 -6.48 14.74
C THR A 11 -7.30 -6.79 13.53
N GLY A 12 -7.23 -5.98 12.46
CA GLY A 12 -8.12 -6.09 11.30
C GLY A 12 -9.55 -5.60 11.57
N GLU A 13 -9.77 -4.85 12.66
CA GLU A 13 -11.10 -4.44 13.12
C GLU A 13 -11.24 -2.91 13.11
N GLU A 14 -12.48 -2.42 12.91
CA GLU A 14 -12.82 -1.04 13.23
C GLU A 14 -13.06 -0.87 14.72
N VAL A 15 -12.32 0.04 15.36
CA VAL A 15 -12.52 0.43 16.76
C VAL A 15 -13.30 1.73 16.79
N GLU A 16 -14.40 1.76 17.55
CA GLU A 16 -15.14 3.00 17.83
C GLU A 16 -14.48 3.73 18.99
N LEU A 17 -14.02 4.96 18.74
CA LEU A 17 -13.35 5.82 19.71
C LEU A 17 -14.20 7.02 20.05
N ASP A 18 -14.26 7.37 21.34
CA ASP A 18 -14.91 8.57 21.84
C ASP A 18 -13.91 9.71 21.95
N TYR A 19 -13.98 10.65 21.01
CA TYR A 19 -13.15 11.86 21.00
C TYR A 19 -13.65 12.96 21.94
N SER A 20 -14.80 12.76 22.59
CA SER A 20 -15.39 13.76 23.50
C SER A 20 -14.95 13.62 24.95
N SER A 21 -14.08 12.66 25.26
CA SER A 21 -13.50 12.52 26.59
C SER A 21 -12.61 13.71 26.93
N SER A 22 -12.89 14.35 28.06
CA SER A 22 -12.05 15.37 28.66
C SER A 22 -11.21 14.84 29.82
N GLU A 23 -11.17 13.52 30.02
CA GLU A 23 -10.42 12.90 31.10
C GLU A 23 -8.92 12.87 30.75
N PRO A 24 -8.05 13.55 31.51
CA PRO A 24 -6.63 13.66 31.17
C PRO A 24 -5.89 12.33 31.31
N ALA A 25 -4.96 12.09 30.39
CA ALA A 25 -4.03 10.97 30.43
C ALA A 25 -2.66 11.39 29.90
N GLN A 26 -1.68 10.50 30.02
CA GLN A 26 -0.32 10.72 29.53
C GLN A 26 0.17 9.48 28.78
N LEU A 27 0.85 9.70 27.66
CA LEU A 27 1.53 8.65 26.92
C LEU A 27 3.04 8.81 27.14
N HIS A 28 3.65 7.88 27.86
CA HIS A 28 5.10 7.85 28.09
C HIS A 28 5.75 6.86 27.13
N ILE A 29 6.47 7.37 26.13
CA ILE A 29 7.08 6.58 25.08
C ILE A 29 8.58 6.49 25.35
N LEU A 30 9.08 5.26 25.49
CA LEU A 30 10.48 4.93 25.70
C LEU A 30 11.03 4.27 24.43
N ASN A 31 11.90 4.95 23.70
CA ASN A 31 12.55 4.40 22.52
C ASN A 31 13.87 3.74 22.89
N LYS A 32 13.86 2.43 23.14
CA LYS A 32 15.06 1.61 23.40
C LYS A 32 15.71 1.10 22.11
N SER A 33 15.25 1.52 20.94
CA SER A 33 15.79 1.07 19.65
C SER A 33 16.96 1.93 19.17
N SER A 34 17.59 1.50 18.07
CA SER A 34 18.67 2.23 17.40
C SER A 34 18.19 3.28 16.39
N LYS A 35 16.88 3.45 16.23
CA LYS A 35 16.27 4.30 15.19
C LYS A 35 15.32 5.32 15.81
N ALA A 36 15.19 6.48 15.17
CA ALA A 36 14.20 7.48 15.56
C ALA A 36 12.76 7.00 15.26
N VAL A 37 11.82 7.42 16.11
CA VAL A 37 10.40 7.06 16.02
C VAL A 37 9.56 8.33 16.02
N ALA A 38 8.63 8.44 15.06
CA ALA A 38 7.63 9.49 15.02
C ALA A 38 6.39 9.09 15.84
N VAL A 39 5.85 10.04 16.60
CA VAL A 39 4.66 9.89 17.44
C VAL A 39 3.57 10.75 16.83
N LEU A 40 2.51 10.10 16.34
CA LEU A 40 1.44 10.76 15.61
C LEU A 40 0.10 10.59 16.33
N TRP A 41 -0.66 11.67 16.41
CA TRP A 41 -2.05 11.66 16.82
C TRP A 41 -2.95 11.60 15.58
N ILE A 42 -4.06 10.88 15.68
CA ILE A 42 -5.11 10.87 14.65
C ILE A 42 -6.23 11.79 15.12
N ASP A 43 -6.53 12.83 14.35
CA ASP A 43 -7.61 13.77 14.69
C ASP A 43 -9.00 13.22 14.31
N GLU A 44 -10.03 14.01 14.60
CA GLU A 44 -11.42 13.66 14.32
C GLU A 44 -11.74 13.52 12.81
N LYS A 45 -10.86 14.03 11.94
CA LYS A 45 -10.95 13.95 10.48
C LYS A 45 -10.07 12.82 9.93
N LYS A 46 -9.55 11.95 10.80
CA LYS A 46 -8.62 10.86 10.47
C LYS A 46 -7.29 11.35 9.88
N VAL A 47 -6.90 12.58 10.15
CA VAL A 47 -5.62 13.14 9.72
C VAL A 47 -4.56 12.81 10.76
N GLU A 48 -3.45 12.22 10.30
CA GLU A 48 -2.29 11.93 11.15
C GLU A 48 -1.42 13.19 11.27
N THR A 49 -1.21 13.66 12.50
CA THR A 49 -0.33 14.80 12.81
C THR A 49 0.84 14.33 13.67
N GLU A 50 2.09 14.59 13.24
CA GLU A 50 3.27 14.31 14.05
C GLU A 50 3.37 15.33 15.20
N TYR A 51 3.38 14.83 16.43
CA TYR A 51 3.50 15.65 17.64
C TYR A 51 4.91 15.64 18.22
N ALA A 52 5.58 14.50 18.11
CA ALA A 52 6.91 14.34 18.65
C ALA A 52 7.73 13.35 17.81
N ARG A 53 9.04 13.52 17.89
CA ARG A 53 10.02 12.57 17.37
C ARG A 53 10.91 12.15 18.52
N VAL A 54 11.01 10.85 18.75
CA VAL A 54 11.82 10.25 19.82
C VAL A 54 13.06 9.64 19.18
N GLU A 55 14.20 10.28 19.39
CA GLU A 55 15.49 9.77 18.92
C GLU A 55 15.85 8.43 19.57
N ALA A 56 16.82 7.73 18.97
CA ALA A 56 17.31 6.44 19.48
C ALA A 56 17.77 6.56 20.95
N GLY A 57 17.30 5.66 21.81
CA GLY A 57 17.55 5.70 23.25
C GLY A 57 16.75 6.76 24.03
N GLY A 58 15.98 7.61 23.35
CA GLY A 58 15.26 8.73 23.94
C GLY A 58 13.90 8.37 24.54
N SER A 59 13.24 9.36 25.13
CA SER A 59 11.90 9.24 25.68
C SER A 59 11.10 10.53 25.55
N VAL A 60 9.78 10.43 25.46
CA VAL A 60 8.87 11.58 25.53
C VAL A 60 7.65 11.25 26.38
N ILE A 61 7.16 12.23 27.14
CA ILE A 61 5.86 12.18 27.80
C ILE A 61 4.94 13.13 27.05
N GLN A 62 3.91 12.57 26.43
CA GLN A 62 2.93 13.31 25.65
C GLN A 62 1.60 13.40 26.43
N PRO A 63 1.20 14.59 26.91
CA PRO A 63 -0.13 14.79 27.46
C PRO A 63 -1.21 14.50 26.41
N THR A 64 -2.29 13.84 26.82
CA THR A 64 -3.40 13.41 25.97
C THR A 64 -4.67 13.20 26.79
N PHE A 65 -5.72 12.62 26.20
CA PHE A 65 -6.97 12.29 26.88
C PHE A 65 -7.34 10.82 26.69
N VAL A 66 -8.13 10.28 27.62
CA VAL A 66 -8.67 8.91 27.49
C VAL A 66 -9.45 8.80 26.18
N GLY A 67 -9.25 7.72 25.44
CA GLY A 67 -9.87 7.47 24.13
C GLY A 67 -9.07 8.01 22.93
N HIS A 68 -8.09 8.89 23.14
CA HIS A 68 -7.28 9.42 22.03
C HIS A 68 -6.45 8.32 21.35
N PRO A 69 -6.54 8.18 20.02
CA PRO A 69 -5.72 7.25 19.24
C PRO A 69 -4.34 7.82 18.89
N TRP A 70 -3.33 6.95 18.95
CA TRP A 70 -1.95 7.26 18.66
C TRP A 70 -1.34 6.20 17.75
N ILE A 71 -0.47 6.64 16.84
CA ILE A 71 0.32 5.79 15.96
C ILE A 71 1.80 6.07 16.21
N LEU A 72 2.59 5.01 16.27
CA LEU A 72 4.05 5.10 16.13
C LEU A 72 4.46 4.72 14.71
N ARG A 73 5.33 5.53 14.10
CA ARG A 73 5.94 5.24 12.79
C ARG A 73 7.45 5.30 12.84
N ASP A 74 8.10 4.48 12.02
CA ASP A 74 9.55 4.53 11.84
C ASP A 74 9.97 5.65 10.86
N CYS A 75 11.27 5.77 10.59
CA CYS A 75 11.82 6.80 9.72
C CYS A 75 11.38 6.69 8.24
N ILE A 76 10.92 5.53 7.78
CA ILE A 76 10.36 5.33 6.43
C ILE A 76 8.82 5.39 6.44
N LYS A 77 8.24 5.90 7.53
CA LYS A 77 6.80 6.04 7.76
C LYS A 77 6.06 4.70 7.89
N ARG A 78 6.77 3.58 8.03
CA ARG A 78 6.14 2.27 8.32
C ARG A 78 5.51 2.35 9.70
N ARG A 79 4.29 1.82 9.82
CA ARG A 79 3.60 1.73 11.10
C ARG A 79 4.31 0.71 12.00
N ILE A 80 4.66 1.12 13.21
CA ILE A 80 5.23 0.27 14.26
C ILE A 80 4.11 -0.21 15.18
N PHE A 81 3.21 0.70 15.57
CA PHE A 81 2.19 0.42 16.58
C PHE A 81 0.98 1.34 16.41
N PHE A 82 -0.21 0.83 16.69
CA PHE A 82 -1.45 1.60 16.83
C PHE A 82 -2.06 1.31 18.20
N MET A 83 -2.55 2.34 18.87
CA MET A 83 -3.28 2.18 20.12
C MET A 83 -4.26 3.33 20.38
N HIS A 84 -5.17 3.12 21.33
CA HIS A 84 -5.90 4.21 21.98
C HIS A 84 -5.65 4.17 23.49
N VAL A 85 -5.72 5.34 24.14
CA VAL A 85 -5.52 5.42 25.60
C VAL A 85 -6.75 4.89 26.32
N ALA A 86 -6.63 3.74 26.99
CA ALA A 86 -7.78 3.02 27.54
C ALA A 86 -8.33 3.59 28.87
N GLY A 87 -7.57 4.41 29.58
CA GLY A 87 -7.97 4.96 30.88
C GLY A 87 -7.06 6.10 31.36
N PRO A 88 -7.41 6.76 32.47
CA PRO A 88 -6.65 7.88 33.02
C PRO A 88 -5.27 7.42 33.54
N GLY A 89 -4.36 8.38 33.72
CA GLY A 89 -3.00 8.12 34.20
C GLY A 89 -1.98 8.00 33.07
N THR A 90 -0.86 7.32 33.35
CA THR A 90 0.25 7.19 32.41
C THR A 90 0.22 5.82 31.73
N CYS A 91 -0.02 5.81 30.43
CA CYS A 91 0.19 4.65 29.58
C CYS A 91 1.66 4.64 29.12
N ARG A 92 2.42 3.59 29.47
CA ARG A 92 3.83 3.50 29.08
C ARG A 92 4.01 2.55 27.89
N LEU A 93 4.68 3.05 26.86
CA LEU A 93 4.93 2.35 25.61
C LEU A 93 6.43 2.18 25.41
N ILE A 94 6.89 0.95 25.26
CA ILE A 94 8.30 0.63 25.02
C ILE A 94 8.47 0.28 23.56
N VAL A 95 9.26 1.07 22.84
CA VAL A 95 9.74 0.75 21.49
C VAL A 95 11.11 0.11 21.59
N GLN A 96 11.34 -0.96 20.85
CA GLN A 96 12.59 -1.69 20.86
C GLN A 96 12.96 -2.17 19.45
N GLN A 97 14.22 -2.56 19.29
CA GLN A 97 14.65 -3.24 18.08
C GLN A 97 13.97 -4.61 17.99
N HIS A 98 13.46 -4.98 16.81
CA HIS A 98 12.92 -6.32 16.61
C HIS A 98 14.00 -7.37 16.90
N ALA A 99 13.64 -8.40 17.67
CA ALA A 99 14.59 -9.32 18.31
C ALA A 99 15.55 -10.01 17.32
N THR A 100 15.08 -10.29 16.10
CA THR A 100 15.87 -10.97 15.07
C THR A 100 16.17 -10.09 13.86
N ARG A 101 15.67 -8.85 13.81
CA ARG A 101 15.72 -7.99 12.60
C ARG A 101 16.05 -6.55 12.98
N HIS A 102 17.33 -6.20 12.93
CA HIS A 102 17.82 -4.86 13.29
C HIS A 102 17.36 -3.74 12.34
N ASP A 103 16.71 -4.07 11.22
CA ASP A 103 16.04 -3.12 10.36
C ASP A 103 14.58 -2.80 10.79
N LEU A 104 13.98 -3.59 11.69
CA LEU A 104 12.58 -3.45 12.13
C LEU A 104 12.45 -3.05 13.60
N LEU A 105 11.36 -2.37 13.93
CA LEU A 105 11.03 -1.93 15.29
C LEU A 105 9.77 -2.62 15.79
N ASP A 106 9.75 -2.94 17.07
CA ASP A 106 8.57 -3.44 17.79
C ASP A 106 8.17 -2.45 18.87
N ALA A 107 6.89 -2.43 19.24
CA ALA A 107 6.44 -1.72 20.44
C ALA A 107 5.41 -2.53 21.21
N HIS A 108 5.38 -2.33 22.54
CA HIS A 108 4.39 -2.93 23.42
C HIS A 108 4.08 -2.00 24.60
N VAL A 109 2.87 -2.13 25.14
CA VAL A 109 2.45 -1.42 26.35
C VAL A 109 2.99 -2.16 27.58
N GLU A 110 3.69 -1.44 28.45
CA GLU A 110 4.07 -1.95 29.77
C GLU A 110 2.86 -1.80 30.70
N GLN A 111 2.28 -2.91 31.15
CA GLN A 111 1.27 -2.84 32.22
C GLN A 111 1.98 -2.48 33.52
N GLU A 112 1.69 -1.32 34.09
CA GLU A 112 2.09 -1.04 35.47
C GLU A 112 1.30 -1.97 36.39
N GLU A 113 1.99 -2.87 37.10
CA GLU A 113 1.42 -3.47 38.31
C GLU A 113 1.02 -2.30 39.22
N SER A 114 -0.26 -2.22 39.56
CA SER A 114 -0.85 -1.20 40.43
C SER A 114 0.03 -0.99 41.67
N SER A 115 0.84 0.04 41.65
CA SER A 115 1.46 0.58 42.85
C SER A 115 0.59 1.75 43.30
N ALA A 116 0.21 1.71 44.58
CA ALA A 116 -0.67 2.66 45.22
C ALA A 116 -0.23 4.12 44.95
N PRO A 117 -1.18 5.07 44.91
CA PRO A 117 -0.88 6.46 44.56
C PRO A 117 0.20 7.01 45.49
N VAL A 118 1.31 7.44 44.88
CA VAL A 118 2.38 8.17 45.58
C VAL A 118 1.88 9.59 45.78
N ASP A 119 1.74 9.99 47.04
CA ASP A 119 1.36 11.35 47.44
C ASP A 119 2.24 12.40 46.73
N ALA A 120 1.58 13.44 46.21
CA ALA A 120 2.24 14.57 45.57
C ALA A 120 3.19 15.28 46.55
N PRO A 121 4.45 15.57 46.18
CA PRO A 121 5.26 16.46 46.99
C PRO A 121 4.79 17.90 46.82
N ASP A 122 4.70 18.55 47.98
CA ASP A 122 4.27 19.92 48.22
C ASP A 122 5.09 20.94 47.41
N ALA A 123 4.42 22.02 47.00
CA ALA A 123 5.00 23.08 46.19
C ALA A 123 6.01 23.90 47.00
N ALA A 124 7.30 23.63 46.83
CA ALA A 124 8.38 24.49 47.30
C ALA A 124 9.04 25.21 46.11
N GLN A 125 8.83 26.53 46.07
CA GLN A 125 9.54 27.47 45.20
C GLN A 125 11.05 27.39 45.49
N GLY A 126 11.84 27.06 44.45
CA GLY A 126 13.29 27.06 44.50
C GLY A 126 13.86 27.50 43.16
N SER A 127 14.05 28.81 43.01
CA SER A 127 14.82 29.41 41.92
C SER A 127 16.28 29.00 42.03
N ILE A 128 16.84 28.35 41.01
CA ILE A 128 18.30 28.15 40.90
C ILE A 128 18.78 28.63 39.52
N SER A 129 19.63 29.66 39.65
CA SER A 129 20.57 30.32 38.76
C SER A 129 21.07 29.59 37.51
N VAL A 130 20.99 30.30 36.38
CA VAL A 130 21.78 30.08 35.17
C VAL A 130 23.17 30.70 35.40
N ASP A 131 24.20 29.88 35.34
CA ASP A 131 25.60 30.33 35.40
C ASP A 131 26.09 30.72 33.99
N THR A 132 26.85 31.80 33.92
CA THR A 132 27.30 32.46 32.69
C THR A 132 28.80 32.28 32.46
N SER A 133 29.14 31.98 31.20
CA SER A 133 30.39 32.37 30.48
C SER A 133 31.69 31.58 30.75
N PRO A 134 32.70 31.61 29.84
CA PRO A 134 32.90 32.59 28.76
C PRO A 134 33.22 32.06 27.34
N ALA A 135 33.20 33.05 26.45
CA ALA A 135 33.40 33.03 25.01
C ALA A 135 34.75 32.49 24.53
N VAL A 136 34.74 31.94 23.32
CA VAL A 136 35.90 31.81 22.44
C VAL A 136 35.54 32.51 21.12
N GLU A 137 36.35 33.50 20.74
CA GLU A 137 36.31 34.23 19.48
C GLU A 137 36.68 33.32 18.32
N VAL A 138 35.94 33.38 17.20
CA VAL A 138 36.44 32.95 15.89
C VAL A 138 36.01 33.97 14.84
N GLU A 139 36.98 34.35 14.01
CA GLU A 139 36.97 35.39 13.00
C GLU A 139 35.97 35.14 11.86
N LYS A 140 35.55 36.26 11.25
CA LYS A 140 34.77 36.32 10.02
C LYS A 140 35.65 35.94 8.83
N ASP A 141 35.16 35.08 7.94
CA ASP A 141 35.59 35.09 6.54
C ASP A 141 34.44 34.80 5.55
N GLN A 142 34.37 35.76 4.62
CA GLN A 142 33.79 35.92 3.28
C GLN A 142 32.86 34.88 2.64
N GLU A 143 31.75 35.43 2.11
CA GLU A 143 30.84 34.88 1.11
C GLU A 143 31.54 34.54 -0.22
N SER A 144 31.17 33.41 -0.82
CA SER A 144 31.26 33.19 -2.27
C SER A 144 30.09 32.33 -2.75
N GLU A 145 29.33 32.86 -3.70
CA GLU A 145 28.24 32.18 -4.42
C GLU A 145 28.75 30.99 -5.26
N PRO A 146 27.93 29.95 -5.47
CA PRO A 146 28.13 29.02 -6.58
C PRO A 146 27.20 29.33 -7.78
N PRO A 147 27.63 29.00 -9.01
CA PRO A 147 27.04 29.49 -10.25
C PRO A 147 25.86 28.65 -10.77
N GLN A 148 25.00 29.31 -11.56
CA GLN A 148 24.00 28.66 -12.43
C GLN A 148 24.64 27.87 -13.58
N PRO A 149 23.92 26.89 -14.14
CA PRO A 149 24.09 26.52 -15.54
C PRO A 149 22.81 26.72 -16.38
N ALA A 150 22.97 27.62 -17.35
CA ALA A 150 22.63 27.55 -18.78
C ALA A 150 21.29 26.93 -19.25
N ASP A 151 20.56 27.81 -19.94
CA ASP A 151 19.55 27.55 -20.97
C ASP A 151 19.97 26.53 -22.03
N GLY A 152 19.02 25.68 -22.40
CA GLY A 152 19.07 24.83 -23.58
C GLY A 152 17.64 24.57 -24.07
N THR A 153 17.14 25.46 -24.91
CA THR A 153 15.88 25.32 -25.65
C THR A 153 16.03 24.33 -26.81
N ASN A 154 15.00 23.51 -27.03
CA ASN A 154 14.43 22.99 -28.29
C ASN A 154 13.45 21.86 -27.90
N ALA A 155 12.35 21.52 -28.55
CA ALA A 155 11.39 22.15 -29.47
C ALA A 155 10.54 20.96 -29.98
N ASP A 156 9.21 21.09 -29.88
CA ASP A 156 8.16 20.41 -30.65
C ASP A 156 8.05 18.86 -30.59
N GLY A 157 6.83 18.38 -30.32
CA GLY A 157 6.48 16.97 -30.26
C GLY A 157 5.06 16.75 -29.76
N THR A 158 4.09 17.14 -30.59
CA THR A 158 2.64 17.01 -30.43
C THR A 158 2.12 15.71 -29.79
N ASN A 159 1.03 15.90 -29.04
CA ASN A 159 0.10 14.94 -28.46
C ASN A 159 -0.15 13.69 -29.32
N ALA A 160 -0.14 12.54 -28.64
CA ALA A 160 -0.82 11.33 -29.09
C ALA A 160 -1.64 10.80 -27.91
N ASP A 161 -2.95 10.92 -28.06
CA ASP A 161 -3.95 10.47 -27.10
C ASP A 161 -3.84 8.95 -26.91
N GLY A 162 -3.56 8.55 -25.67
CA GLY A 162 -3.51 7.16 -25.23
C GLY A 162 -3.84 7.13 -23.74
N ALA A 163 -5.11 7.33 -23.40
CA ALA A 163 -5.60 7.31 -22.03
C ALA A 163 -5.54 5.87 -21.48
N ASN A 164 -4.36 5.48 -20.98
CA ASN A 164 -4.17 4.27 -20.19
C ASN A 164 -3.94 4.69 -18.74
N ALA A 165 -4.91 4.38 -17.88
CA ALA A 165 -4.70 4.38 -16.43
C ALA A 165 -5.51 3.19 -15.85
N ASP A 166 -5.18 2.63 -14.70
CA ASP A 166 -5.03 3.30 -13.41
C ASP A 166 -4.36 2.30 -12.44
N GLY A 167 -3.10 2.52 -12.07
CA GLY A 167 -2.49 2.10 -10.80
C GLY A 167 -2.19 3.38 -10.04
N ALA A 168 -3.15 3.86 -9.25
CA ALA A 168 -3.03 5.16 -8.60
C ALA A 168 -2.13 5.03 -7.36
N ASN A 169 -0.84 5.33 -7.51
CA ASN A 169 0.09 5.39 -6.38
C ASN A 169 -0.08 6.70 -5.59
N LEU A 170 0.07 6.60 -4.25
CA LEU A 170 -0.14 7.68 -3.29
C LEU A 170 1.17 8.32 -2.85
N ASP A 171 1.89 8.99 -3.75
CA ASP A 171 2.86 10.03 -3.38
C ASP A 171 3.20 11.06 -4.48
N GLY A 172 3.07 12.35 -4.11
CA GLY A 172 3.53 13.54 -4.86
C GLY A 172 2.54 14.71 -4.64
N ALA A 173 2.73 15.62 -3.68
CA ALA A 173 3.68 16.75 -3.61
C ALA A 173 3.37 17.90 -4.61
N ASP A 174 2.69 18.92 -4.06
CA ASP A 174 2.53 20.34 -4.46
C ASP A 174 2.95 20.82 -5.86
N ALA A 175 1.98 21.32 -6.65
CA ALA A 175 2.14 22.52 -7.49
C ALA A 175 0.79 23.16 -7.90
N LEU A 176 0.45 24.29 -7.26
CA LEU A 176 -0.63 25.20 -7.66
C LEU A 176 -0.32 25.91 -9.00
N ALA A 177 -1.23 25.86 -9.99
CA ALA A 177 -1.61 27.03 -10.82
C ALA A 177 -2.72 26.75 -11.86
N GLU A 178 -3.79 27.54 -11.71
CA GLU A 178 -4.67 28.22 -12.69
C GLU A 178 -5.46 27.46 -13.77
N ILE A 179 -6.78 27.67 -13.68
CA ILE A 179 -7.89 27.14 -14.48
C ILE A 179 -8.19 28.07 -15.67
N SER A 180 -8.46 27.49 -16.85
CA SER A 180 -9.52 27.98 -17.75
C SER A 180 -9.99 26.91 -18.76
N PRO A 181 -11.25 26.99 -19.25
CA PRO A 181 -12.04 25.81 -19.60
C PRO A 181 -12.38 25.66 -21.10
N GLY A 182 -12.68 24.41 -21.48
CA GLY A 182 -13.92 24.09 -22.22
C GLY A 182 -13.84 23.82 -23.73
N SER A 183 -14.24 22.60 -24.14
CA SER A 183 -15.20 22.22 -25.21
C SER A 183 -15.12 20.69 -25.41
N GLU A 184 -16.16 19.87 -25.16
CA GLU A 184 -17.38 19.61 -26.00
C GLU A 184 -17.00 19.30 -27.46
N GLU A 185 -17.37 18.24 -28.17
CA GLU A 185 -18.35 17.13 -28.18
C GLU A 185 -17.71 16.05 -29.12
N GLU A 186 -18.14 14.79 -29.30
CA GLU A 186 -19.37 14.39 -29.98
C GLU A 186 -19.42 12.84 -30.09
N LYS A 187 -20.60 12.26 -29.83
CA LYS A 187 -20.93 10.83 -30.00
C LYS A 187 -21.17 10.48 -31.47
N LYS A 188 -20.88 9.24 -31.87
CA LYS A 188 -21.64 8.52 -32.91
C LYS A 188 -21.82 7.03 -32.60
N ASP A 189 -23.09 6.65 -32.59
CA ASP A 189 -23.62 5.28 -32.51
C ASP A 189 -23.38 4.49 -33.80
N GLY A 190 -23.42 3.16 -33.69
CA GLY A 190 -23.45 2.24 -34.84
C GLY A 190 -23.72 0.78 -34.43
N ASP A 191 -24.99 0.39 -34.47
CA ASP A 191 -25.55 -0.96 -34.31
C ASP A 191 -24.95 -2.02 -35.27
N GLY A 192 -25.01 -3.29 -34.86
CA GLY A 192 -24.81 -4.43 -35.76
C GLY A 192 -24.89 -5.80 -35.11
N ALA A 193 -26.11 -6.28 -34.85
CA ALA A 193 -26.41 -7.66 -34.45
C ALA A 193 -26.28 -8.65 -35.63
N GLY A 194 -25.84 -9.88 -35.33
CA GLY A 194 -25.84 -11.01 -36.27
C GLY A 194 -25.58 -12.34 -35.57
N GLU A 195 -26.64 -13.08 -35.27
CA GLU A 195 -26.61 -14.51 -34.89
C GLU A 195 -26.17 -15.40 -36.06
N LEU A 196 -25.62 -16.59 -35.77
CA LEU A 196 -25.93 -17.88 -36.43
C LEU A 196 -25.20 -19.09 -35.77
N ASN A 197 -26.00 -19.93 -35.08
CA ASN A 197 -26.09 -21.40 -35.05
C ASN A 197 -24.87 -22.38 -34.99
N ALA A 198 -24.85 -23.13 -33.87
CA ALA A 198 -24.94 -24.60 -33.70
C ALA A 198 -23.82 -25.60 -34.11
N GLU A 199 -23.31 -26.27 -33.06
CA GLU A 199 -22.92 -27.70 -32.88
C GLU A 199 -21.83 -28.37 -33.74
N VAL A 200 -20.73 -28.80 -33.09
CA VAL A 200 -20.24 -30.21 -33.02
C VAL A 200 -19.40 -30.42 -31.73
N THR A 201 -19.73 -31.49 -31.00
CA THR A 201 -19.20 -31.98 -29.72
C THR A 201 -17.94 -32.87 -29.89
N GLU A 202 -16.90 -32.71 -29.06
CA GLU A 202 -16.41 -33.74 -28.10
C GLU A 202 -15.04 -33.42 -27.44
N ALA A 203 -15.01 -33.71 -26.13
CA ALA A 203 -13.88 -34.11 -25.28
C ALA A 203 -12.83 -33.08 -24.81
N VAL A 204 -13.17 -32.28 -23.78
CA VAL A 204 -12.24 -31.93 -22.69
C VAL A 204 -13.01 -31.89 -21.36
N GLN A 205 -12.53 -32.63 -20.35
CA GLN A 205 -13.16 -32.77 -19.02
C GLN A 205 -13.46 -31.41 -18.35
N SER A 206 -14.74 -31.14 -18.14
CA SER A 206 -15.25 -30.04 -17.33
C SER A 206 -15.35 -30.48 -15.86
N LEU A 207 -14.79 -29.67 -14.97
CA LEU A 207 -15.17 -29.68 -13.56
C LEU A 207 -16.55 -29.02 -13.46
N THR A 208 -17.60 -29.85 -13.46
CA THR A 208 -18.95 -29.45 -13.09
C THR A 208 -19.03 -29.39 -11.56
N ILE A 209 -19.33 -28.20 -11.02
CA ILE A 209 -19.74 -28.03 -9.63
C ILE A 209 -21.21 -27.61 -9.70
N ASP A 210 -22.12 -28.60 -9.64
CA ASP A 210 -23.53 -28.33 -9.39
C ASP A 210 -23.73 -28.13 -7.88
N GLN A 211 -23.87 -26.85 -7.52
CA GLN A 211 -24.89 -26.27 -6.63
C GLN A 211 -25.46 -27.11 -5.46
N GLU A 212 -25.10 -26.72 -4.23
CA GLU A 212 -26.09 -26.64 -3.13
C GLU A 212 -26.01 -25.25 -2.49
N CYS A 213 -27.13 -24.52 -2.57
CA CYS A 213 -27.42 -23.32 -1.82
C CYS A 213 -27.58 -23.72 -0.34
N GLY A 214 -26.46 -23.79 0.37
CA GLY A 214 -26.41 -23.95 1.82
C GLY A 214 -26.64 -22.60 2.50
N GLN A 215 -27.57 -22.57 3.44
CA GLN A 215 -28.05 -21.37 4.14
C GLN A 215 -26.90 -20.43 4.55
N GLU A 216 -26.97 -19.19 4.08
CA GLU A 216 -26.09 -18.11 4.51
C GLU A 216 -26.30 -17.87 6.01
N GLU A 217 -25.36 -18.35 6.83
CA GLU A 217 -25.11 -17.79 8.15
C GLU A 217 -25.01 -16.27 8.01
N PRO A 218 -25.57 -15.45 8.93
CA PRO A 218 -25.61 -14.02 8.75
C PRO A 218 -24.18 -13.51 8.60
N CYS A 219 -23.84 -13.00 7.42
CA CYS A 219 -22.57 -12.33 7.19
C CYS A 219 -22.44 -11.24 8.27
N GLU A 220 -21.41 -11.29 9.12
CA GLU A 220 -21.10 -10.16 9.99
C GLU A 220 -21.14 -8.89 9.12
N GLU A 221 -22.03 -7.94 9.42
CA GLU A 221 -22.32 -6.82 8.50
C GLU A 221 -21.10 -5.89 8.28
N GLY A 222 -20.09 -5.96 9.16
CA GLY A 222 -18.92 -5.09 9.15
C GLY A 222 -17.78 -5.52 8.23
N TYR A 223 -16.84 -4.59 8.03
CA TYR A 223 -15.54 -4.89 7.44
C TYR A 223 -14.65 -5.58 8.49
N CYS A 224 -14.18 -6.78 8.18
CA CYS A 224 -13.28 -7.54 9.03
C CYS A 224 -12.40 -8.48 8.20
N ALA A 225 -11.41 -9.10 8.83
CA ALA A 225 -10.64 -10.19 8.22
C ALA A 225 -11.56 -11.40 7.97
N ARG A 226 -11.69 -11.80 6.70
CA ARG A 226 -12.51 -12.95 6.25
C ARG A 226 -11.69 -14.20 6.05
N ASP A 227 -10.40 -14.06 5.74
CA ASP A 227 -9.45 -15.17 5.68
C ASP A 227 -8.01 -14.64 5.89
N VAL A 228 -7.03 -15.54 5.90
CA VAL A 228 -5.61 -15.24 6.02
C VAL A 228 -4.79 -15.97 4.97
N ALA A 229 -3.90 -15.24 4.31
CA ALA A 229 -2.85 -15.79 3.46
C ALA A 229 -1.62 -16.09 4.31
N LYS A 230 -1.29 -17.38 4.45
CA LYS A 230 -0.10 -17.82 5.19
C LYS A 230 1.17 -17.61 4.38
N THR A 231 2.21 -17.10 5.03
CA THR A 231 3.56 -16.93 4.47
C THR A 231 4.60 -17.67 5.33
N CYS A 232 5.87 -17.65 4.93
CA CYS A 232 6.97 -18.21 5.74
C CYS A 232 7.32 -17.39 7.00
N ALA A 233 6.68 -16.22 7.19
CA ALA A 233 6.91 -15.30 8.29
C ALA A 233 5.71 -15.12 9.24
N GLY A 234 4.51 -15.41 8.75
CA GLY A 234 3.25 -15.11 9.43
C GLY A 234 2.11 -14.94 8.44
N ASP A 235 1.01 -14.37 8.92
CA ASP A 235 -0.23 -14.27 8.17
C ASP A 235 -0.46 -12.86 7.62
N ILE A 236 -1.02 -12.77 6.42
CA ILE A 236 -1.52 -11.54 5.79
C ILE A 236 -3.04 -11.63 5.72
N SER A 237 -3.74 -10.67 6.33
CA SER A 237 -5.20 -10.68 6.39
C SER A 237 -5.83 -10.35 5.03
N ILE A 238 -6.86 -11.11 4.68
CA ILE A 238 -7.76 -10.84 3.55
C ILE A 238 -9.07 -10.31 4.15
N CYS A 239 -9.33 -9.03 3.98
CA CYS A 239 -10.41 -8.29 4.62
C CYS A 239 -11.51 -7.92 3.62
N ALA A 240 -12.76 -7.95 4.06
CA ALA A 240 -13.90 -7.54 3.25
C ALA A 240 -15.16 -7.31 4.11
N PHE A 241 -16.13 -6.58 3.54
CA PHE A 241 -17.50 -6.57 4.03
C PHE A 241 -18.23 -7.88 3.71
N GLY A 242 -19.33 -8.13 4.42
CA GLY A 242 -20.13 -9.36 4.28
C GLY A 242 -20.80 -9.55 2.90
N CYS A 243 -20.83 -8.51 2.06
CA CYS A 243 -21.41 -8.57 0.71
C CYS A 243 -20.48 -9.17 -0.36
N VAL A 244 -19.19 -9.38 -0.06
CA VAL A 244 -18.22 -9.96 -0.99
C VAL A 244 -18.37 -11.49 -1.03
N SER A 245 -18.31 -12.11 -2.20
CA SER A 245 -18.45 -13.57 -2.30
C SER A 245 -17.26 -14.30 -1.67
N LYS A 246 -17.54 -15.45 -1.06
CA LYS A 246 -16.51 -16.34 -0.50
C LYS A 246 -15.45 -16.73 -1.53
N ARG A 247 -15.87 -16.99 -2.77
CA ARG A 247 -14.97 -17.34 -3.88
C ARG A 247 -13.95 -16.24 -4.17
N ALA A 248 -14.34 -14.97 -4.09
CA ALA A 248 -13.41 -13.86 -4.30
C ALA A 248 -12.36 -13.80 -3.19
N ILE A 249 -12.77 -14.00 -1.92
CA ILE A 249 -11.85 -14.09 -0.78
C ILE A 249 -10.86 -15.24 -0.96
N GLU A 250 -11.33 -16.42 -1.38
CA GLU A 250 -10.49 -17.59 -1.65
C GLU A 250 -9.46 -17.33 -2.76
N VAL A 251 -9.86 -16.67 -3.85
CA VAL A 251 -8.94 -16.30 -4.94
C VAL A 251 -7.92 -15.28 -4.46
N ALA A 252 -8.33 -14.24 -3.75
CA ALA A 252 -7.41 -13.22 -3.22
C ALA A 252 -6.36 -13.86 -2.30
N LYS A 253 -6.79 -14.71 -1.37
CA LYS A 253 -5.90 -15.49 -0.51
C LYS A 253 -4.93 -16.33 -1.33
N HIS A 254 -5.43 -17.12 -2.27
CA HIS A 254 -4.60 -18.02 -3.07
C HIS A 254 -3.51 -17.26 -3.83
N VAL A 255 -3.87 -16.15 -4.47
CA VAL A 255 -2.91 -15.30 -5.20
C VAL A 255 -1.81 -14.78 -4.29
N VAL A 256 -2.16 -14.20 -3.14
CA VAL A 256 -1.16 -13.67 -2.18
C VAL A 256 -0.26 -14.79 -1.66
N GLN A 257 -0.84 -15.93 -1.29
CA GLN A 257 -0.06 -17.08 -0.81
C GLN A 257 0.91 -17.58 -1.88
N LYS A 258 0.47 -17.64 -3.14
CA LYS A 258 1.29 -18.12 -4.25
C LYS A 258 2.38 -17.14 -4.67
N MET A 259 2.13 -15.83 -4.63
CA MET A 259 3.18 -14.84 -4.84
C MET A 259 4.29 -14.94 -3.78
N LEU A 260 3.93 -15.31 -2.53
CA LEU A 260 4.85 -15.36 -1.40
C LEU A 260 5.35 -16.77 -1.03
N GLU A 261 4.89 -17.83 -1.72
CA GLU A 261 5.18 -19.23 -1.38
C GLU A 261 6.69 -19.53 -1.35
N HIS A 262 7.44 -18.91 -2.25
CA HIS A 262 8.89 -19.03 -2.36
C HIS A 262 9.64 -17.72 -2.10
N ALA A 263 8.92 -16.69 -1.64
CA ALA A 263 9.52 -15.40 -1.36
C ALA A 263 10.53 -15.51 -0.21
N SER A 264 11.51 -14.60 -0.23
CA SER A 264 12.48 -14.50 0.84
C SER A 264 11.77 -14.28 2.17
N LYS A 265 12.17 -15.04 3.19
CA LYS A 265 11.63 -14.88 4.55
C LYS A 265 11.76 -13.44 5.03
N ASP A 266 12.83 -12.75 4.65
CA ASP A 266 13.03 -11.36 5.04
C ASP A 266 11.98 -10.41 4.45
N VAL A 267 11.50 -10.68 3.24
CA VAL A 267 10.43 -9.93 2.58
C VAL A 267 9.10 -10.20 3.26
N CYS A 268 8.78 -11.48 3.51
CA CYS A 268 7.56 -11.85 4.23
C CYS A 268 7.53 -11.28 5.65
N ASP A 269 8.65 -11.31 6.38
CA ASP A 269 8.76 -10.72 7.71
C ASP A 269 8.44 -9.21 7.67
N ARG A 270 8.99 -8.47 6.71
CA ARG A 270 8.71 -7.03 6.58
C ARG A 270 7.26 -6.73 6.18
N LEU A 271 6.63 -7.57 5.36
CA LEU A 271 5.21 -7.45 5.04
C LEU A 271 4.34 -7.67 6.29
N VAL A 272 4.59 -8.74 7.04
CA VAL A 272 3.83 -9.08 8.26
C VAL A 272 4.03 -8.01 9.34
N CYS A 273 5.27 -7.65 9.66
CA CYS A 273 5.57 -6.59 10.62
C CYS A 273 5.12 -5.21 10.15
N GLY A 274 4.99 -5.01 8.83
CA GLY A 274 4.41 -3.81 8.23
C GLY A 274 2.88 -3.78 8.24
N PHE A 275 2.24 -4.82 8.79
CA PHE A 275 0.78 -5.00 8.80
C PHE A 275 0.16 -4.98 7.39
N ALA A 276 0.84 -5.61 6.42
CA ALA A 276 0.30 -5.79 5.08
C ALA A 276 -1.03 -6.53 5.14
N SER A 277 -2.03 -6.02 4.40
CA SER A 277 -3.35 -6.64 4.24
C SER A 277 -3.89 -6.46 2.83
N VAL A 278 -4.88 -7.27 2.46
CA VAL A 278 -5.64 -7.11 1.21
C VAL A 278 -7.09 -6.83 1.52
N ALA A 279 -7.67 -5.79 0.91
CA ALA A 279 -9.09 -5.47 0.96
C ALA A 279 -9.78 -5.87 -0.35
N VAL A 280 -10.85 -6.65 -0.27
CA VAL A 280 -11.68 -6.97 -1.44
C VAL A 280 -12.87 -6.02 -1.51
N ILE A 281 -12.96 -5.27 -2.60
CA ILE A 281 -14.02 -4.30 -2.87
C ILE A 281 -15.19 -5.03 -3.55
N GLY A 282 -16.34 -5.08 -2.88
CA GLY A 282 -17.55 -5.69 -3.46
C GLY A 282 -18.09 -4.93 -4.66
N ARG A 283 -18.84 -5.60 -5.54
CA ARG A 283 -19.32 -5.05 -6.81
C ARG A 283 -20.02 -3.70 -6.70
N ASN A 284 -20.85 -3.52 -5.67
CA ASN A 284 -21.62 -2.29 -5.41
C ASN A 284 -20.91 -1.32 -4.44
N GLN A 285 -19.65 -1.58 -4.14
CA GLN A 285 -18.81 -0.72 -3.31
C GLN A 285 -17.80 0.02 -4.19
N VAL A 286 -17.25 1.11 -3.67
CA VAL A 286 -16.15 1.86 -4.27
C VAL A 286 -14.91 1.80 -3.39
N THR A 287 -13.77 2.23 -3.92
CA THR A 287 -12.48 2.20 -3.23
C THR A 287 -12.54 2.87 -1.84
N SER A 288 -13.15 4.05 -1.73
CA SER A 288 -13.25 4.77 -0.46
C SER A 288 -14.27 4.19 0.53
N ASP A 289 -15.05 3.17 0.15
CA ASP A 289 -15.86 2.42 1.12
C ASP A 289 -15.00 1.50 1.99
N MET A 290 -13.80 1.13 1.53
CA MET A 290 -12.86 0.35 2.32
C MET A 290 -12.33 1.23 3.46
N PRO A 291 -12.48 0.82 4.75
CA PRO A 291 -12.03 1.63 5.87
C PRO A 291 -10.56 2.10 5.80
N PRO A 292 -9.60 1.27 5.34
CA PRO A 292 -8.21 1.72 5.14
C PRO A 292 -8.04 2.82 4.10
N HIS A 293 -8.96 2.93 3.12
CA HIS A 293 -8.91 3.84 1.98
C HIS A 293 -9.97 4.95 2.05
N ALA A 294 -10.69 5.08 3.16
CA ALA A 294 -11.77 6.07 3.31
C ALA A 294 -11.33 7.53 3.08
N PHE A 295 -10.05 7.83 3.30
CA PHE A 295 -9.46 9.15 3.04
C PHE A 295 -9.39 9.51 1.54
N LEU A 296 -9.56 8.54 0.64
CA LEU A 296 -9.57 8.74 -0.81
C LEU A 296 -10.90 9.30 -1.34
N LYS A 297 -11.91 9.41 -0.48
CA LYS A 297 -13.24 9.88 -0.87
C LYS A 297 -13.15 11.29 -1.49
N ASN A 298 -13.71 11.43 -2.68
CA ASN A 298 -13.67 12.65 -3.50
C ASN A 298 -12.27 13.09 -3.97
N LEU A 299 -11.22 12.29 -3.76
CA LEU A 299 -9.89 12.57 -4.31
C LEU A 299 -9.77 12.04 -5.74
N GLN A 300 -8.88 12.68 -6.51
CA GLN A 300 -8.56 12.29 -7.89
C GLN A 300 -7.33 11.38 -7.92
N THR A 301 -7.28 10.43 -8.86
CA THR A 301 -6.19 9.46 -9.01
C THR A 301 -4.88 10.08 -9.50
N GLY A 302 -4.93 11.36 -9.86
CA GLY A 302 -3.81 12.25 -10.15
C GLY A 302 -4.33 13.66 -10.37
N GLU A 303 -3.50 14.66 -10.10
CA GLU A 303 -3.86 16.05 -10.34
C GLU A 303 -4.18 16.29 -11.83
N GLY A 304 -5.35 16.86 -12.12
CA GLY A 304 -5.80 17.10 -13.50
C GLY A 304 -6.29 15.86 -14.29
N SER A 305 -6.28 14.66 -13.70
CA SER A 305 -6.73 13.42 -14.38
C SER A 305 -8.24 13.39 -14.70
N GLY A 306 -9.04 14.18 -13.96
CA GLY A 306 -10.51 14.20 -14.05
C GLY A 306 -11.18 12.90 -13.58
N ARG A 307 -10.41 11.92 -13.06
CA ARG A 307 -10.91 10.65 -12.55
C ARG A 307 -10.76 10.59 -11.03
N SER A 308 -11.87 10.32 -10.35
CA SER A 308 -11.85 10.06 -8.91
C SER A 308 -11.38 8.65 -8.60
N TYR A 309 -10.84 8.40 -7.41
CA TYR A 309 -10.53 7.05 -6.93
C TYR A 309 -11.75 6.13 -6.93
N ASP A 310 -12.94 6.66 -6.66
CA ASP A 310 -14.18 5.86 -6.58
C ASP A 310 -14.75 5.48 -7.95
N THR A 311 -14.47 6.27 -8.98
CA THR A 311 -14.96 6.02 -10.35
C THR A 311 -13.89 5.46 -11.27
N GLY A 312 -12.62 5.70 -10.96
CA GLY A 312 -11.47 5.40 -11.82
C GLY A 312 -10.72 4.14 -11.41
N CYS A 313 -10.74 3.76 -10.14
CA CYS A 313 -9.95 2.65 -9.61
C CYS A 313 -10.83 1.55 -9.04
N ARG A 314 -10.38 0.30 -9.25
CA ARG A 314 -10.84 -0.89 -8.53
C ARG A 314 -9.68 -1.63 -7.88
N GLY A 315 -8.53 -0.97 -7.74
CA GLY A 315 -7.37 -1.45 -7.01
C GLY A 315 -6.48 -0.29 -6.61
N VAL A 316 -5.79 -0.44 -5.48
CA VAL A 316 -4.81 0.50 -4.96
C VAL A 316 -3.70 -0.29 -4.27
N GLY A 317 -2.45 0.02 -4.57
CA GLY A 317 -1.27 -0.61 -3.99
C GLY A 317 -1.06 -0.24 -2.53
N GLY A 318 -0.62 -1.22 -1.73
CA GLY A 318 -0.23 -0.98 -0.35
C GLY A 318 1.00 -0.08 -0.24
N THR A 319 0.99 0.86 0.70
CA THR A 319 2.12 1.75 1.02
C THR A 319 2.58 1.56 2.47
N CYS A 320 3.76 2.08 2.84
CA CYS A 320 4.17 2.10 4.25
C CYS A 320 3.18 2.88 5.17
N LYS A 321 2.45 3.85 4.62
CA LYS A 321 1.45 4.64 5.38
C LYS A 321 0.15 3.86 5.56
N VAL A 322 -0.33 3.27 4.47
CA VAL A 322 -1.56 2.48 4.37
C VAL A 322 -1.17 1.14 3.75
N PRO A 323 -0.75 0.16 4.56
CA PRO A 323 -0.24 -1.13 4.08
C PRO A 323 -1.39 -2.06 3.65
N CYS A 324 -2.41 -1.50 3.00
CA CYS A 324 -3.56 -2.24 2.52
C CYS A 324 -3.61 -2.13 1.00
N THR A 325 -3.35 -3.24 0.32
CA THR A 325 -3.68 -3.40 -1.10
C THR A 325 -5.19 -3.58 -1.24
N SER A 326 -5.83 -3.02 -2.25
CA SER A 326 -7.23 -3.33 -2.58
C SER A 326 -7.39 -3.87 -3.98
N VAL A 327 -8.45 -4.65 -4.18
CA VAL A 327 -8.83 -5.18 -5.49
C VAL A 327 -10.35 -5.41 -5.56
N GLY A 328 -10.94 -5.13 -6.72
CA GLY A 328 -12.33 -5.40 -7.03
C GLY A 328 -12.62 -6.90 -7.15
N GLU A 329 -13.72 -7.33 -6.57
CA GLU A 329 -14.18 -8.71 -6.67
C GLU A 329 -14.39 -9.17 -8.12
N GLU A 330 -14.88 -8.30 -9.00
CA GLU A 330 -15.06 -8.58 -10.43
C GLU A 330 -13.73 -8.92 -11.14
N ASN A 331 -12.62 -8.30 -10.74
CA ASN A 331 -11.31 -8.61 -11.31
C ASN A 331 -10.76 -9.94 -10.78
N LEU A 332 -10.93 -10.20 -9.49
CA LEU A 332 -10.53 -11.49 -8.90
C LEU A 332 -11.22 -12.67 -9.58
N LEU A 333 -12.49 -12.49 -9.94
CA LEU A 333 -13.30 -13.52 -10.57
C LEU A 333 -13.26 -13.50 -12.10
N MET A 334 -12.61 -12.48 -12.69
CA MET A 334 -12.53 -12.23 -14.14
C MET A 334 -13.92 -12.21 -14.79
N GLU A 335 -14.83 -11.43 -14.20
CA GLU A 335 -16.21 -11.32 -14.67
C GLU A 335 -16.33 -10.53 -15.98
N ASP A 336 -17.37 -10.85 -16.75
CA ASP A 336 -17.71 -10.09 -17.96
C ASP A 336 -18.03 -8.64 -17.59
N GLY A 337 -17.39 -7.70 -18.29
CA GLY A 337 -17.54 -6.26 -18.04
C GLY A 337 -16.50 -5.67 -17.08
N ASP A 338 -15.58 -6.47 -16.53
CA ASP A 338 -14.41 -5.94 -15.84
C ASP A 338 -13.55 -5.10 -16.82
N ARG A 339 -13.30 -3.85 -16.43
CA ARG A 339 -12.45 -2.90 -17.17
C ARG A 339 -11.02 -3.44 -17.35
N TYR A 340 -10.56 -4.27 -16.42
CA TYR A 340 -9.21 -4.82 -16.37
C TYR A 340 -9.16 -6.32 -16.61
N GLY A 341 -10.17 -6.88 -17.29
CA GLY A 341 -10.26 -8.32 -17.57
C GLY A 341 -9.19 -8.87 -18.53
N GLU A 342 -8.02 -8.25 -18.69
CA GLU A 342 -6.82 -8.80 -19.36
C GLU A 342 -5.70 -9.14 -18.36
N GLU A 343 -5.87 -8.78 -17.09
CA GLU A 343 -4.78 -8.73 -16.11
C GLU A 343 -5.29 -8.95 -14.69
N SER A 344 -4.42 -9.47 -13.83
CA SER A 344 -4.69 -9.49 -12.40
C SER A 344 -4.25 -8.17 -11.77
N ILE A 345 -5.22 -7.36 -11.38
CA ILE A 345 -4.98 -6.14 -10.60
C ILE A 345 -4.38 -6.50 -9.24
N LEU A 346 -4.83 -7.60 -8.60
CA LEU A 346 -4.23 -8.01 -7.33
C LEU A 346 -2.72 -8.28 -7.44
N VAL A 347 -2.25 -8.95 -8.49
CA VAL A 347 -0.80 -9.22 -8.65
C VAL A 347 -0.03 -7.90 -8.82
N HIS A 348 -0.59 -6.95 -9.58
CA HIS A 348 0.00 -5.62 -9.76
C HIS A 348 0.08 -4.85 -8.43
N GLU A 349 -1.07 -4.64 -7.79
CA GLU A 349 -1.20 -3.80 -6.60
C GLU A 349 -0.56 -4.42 -5.36
N PHE A 350 -0.50 -5.75 -5.30
CA PHE A 350 0.28 -6.43 -4.28
C PHE A 350 1.78 -6.39 -4.59
N GLY A 351 2.17 -6.33 -5.87
CA GLY A 351 3.53 -6.02 -6.29
C GLY A 351 4.01 -4.67 -5.76
N HIS A 352 3.18 -3.62 -5.85
CA HIS A 352 3.41 -2.33 -5.18
C HIS A 352 3.58 -2.49 -3.66
N CYS A 353 2.72 -3.27 -2.99
CA CYS A 353 2.87 -3.52 -1.55
C CYS A 353 4.19 -4.23 -1.20
N VAL A 354 4.61 -5.22 -1.99
CA VAL A 354 5.90 -5.88 -1.84
C VAL A 354 7.05 -4.88 -1.98
N MET A 355 7.00 -3.99 -2.98
CA MET A 355 7.99 -2.93 -3.13
C MET A 355 8.03 -1.98 -1.93
N ASN A 356 6.88 -1.43 -1.58
CA ASN A 356 6.75 -0.35 -0.62
C ASN A 356 6.95 -0.80 0.82
N VAL A 357 6.48 -2.00 1.17
CA VAL A 357 6.45 -2.51 2.55
C VAL A 357 7.47 -3.63 2.73
N GLY A 358 7.57 -4.54 1.76
CA GLY A 358 8.34 -5.79 1.83
C GLY A 358 9.81 -5.69 1.44
N LEU A 359 10.23 -4.71 0.64
CA LEU A 359 11.65 -4.53 0.29
C LEU A 359 12.44 -3.83 1.40
N SER A 360 13.73 -4.13 1.46
CA SER A 360 14.69 -3.32 2.21
C SER A 360 15.04 -2.04 1.46
N SER A 361 15.58 -1.03 2.14
CA SER A 361 16.04 0.21 1.49
C SER A 361 17.05 -0.06 0.36
N ALA A 362 17.98 -0.99 0.55
CA ALA A 362 18.95 -1.36 -0.49
C ALA A 362 18.30 -2.00 -1.72
N GLN A 363 17.26 -2.82 -1.54
CA GLN A 363 16.50 -3.40 -2.65
C GLN A 363 15.69 -2.31 -3.37
N LEU A 364 15.06 -1.40 -2.63
CA LEU A 364 14.33 -0.26 -3.21
C LEU A 364 15.24 0.65 -4.04
N ASP A 365 16.43 0.97 -3.53
CA ASP A 365 17.45 1.76 -4.25
C ASP A 365 17.90 1.04 -5.53
N ARG A 366 18.01 -0.29 -5.51
CA ARG A 366 18.30 -1.10 -6.71
C ARG A 366 17.17 -1.02 -7.74
N VAL A 367 15.90 -1.08 -7.34
CA VAL A 367 14.76 -0.90 -8.26
C VAL A 367 14.86 0.47 -8.95
N LYS A 368 15.02 1.55 -8.17
CA LYS A 368 15.13 2.92 -8.71
C LYS A 368 16.31 3.07 -9.66
N TYR A 369 17.47 2.54 -9.29
CA TYR A 369 18.65 2.56 -10.16
C TYR A 369 18.42 1.81 -11.48
N LEU A 370 17.81 0.63 -11.44
CA LEU A 370 17.51 -0.16 -12.64
C LEU A 370 16.49 0.54 -13.54
N TYR A 371 15.43 1.09 -12.96
CA TYR A 371 14.45 1.90 -13.67
C TYR A 371 15.11 3.05 -14.45
N GLU A 372 15.90 3.89 -13.77
CA GLU A 372 16.59 5.02 -14.41
C GLU A 372 17.51 4.57 -15.54
N HIS A 373 18.23 3.46 -15.33
CA HIS A 373 19.11 2.89 -16.34
C HIS A 373 18.34 2.41 -17.58
N VAL A 374 17.23 1.70 -17.40
CA VAL A 374 16.38 1.20 -18.50
C VAL A 374 15.67 2.35 -19.20
N LYS A 375 15.17 3.34 -18.45
CA LYS A 375 14.53 4.54 -18.98
C LYS A 375 15.49 5.33 -19.87
N ALA A 376 16.71 5.56 -19.40
CA ALA A 376 17.76 6.24 -20.18
C ALA A 376 18.17 5.45 -21.45
N ALA A 377 18.02 4.12 -21.44
CA ALA A 377 18.28 3.24 -22.58
C ALA A 377 17.07 3.09 -23.54
N GLY A 378 16.00 3.89 -23.37
CA GLY A 378 14.84 3.91 -24.26
C GLY A 378 13.66 3.03 -23.80
N GLY A 379 13.61 2.62 -22.53
CA GLY A 379 12.41 2.03 -21.91
C GLY A 379 11.95 0.73 -22.56
N HIS A 380 12.88 -0.19 -22.82
CA HIS A 380 12.63 -1.43 -23.56
C HIS A 380 12.02 -1.23 -24.96
N GLY A 381 12.24 -0.07 -25.59
CA GLY A 381 11.75 0.28 -26.92
C GLY A 381 10.54 1.21 -26.92
N ASN A 382 9.92 1.46 -25.76
CA ASN A 382 8.88 2.46 -25.59
C ASN A 382 8.97 3.12 -24.21
N SER A 383 9.72 4.23 -24.12
CA SER A 383 9.87 5.00 -22.88
C SER A 383 8.60 5.71 -22.43
N SER A 384 7.58 5.84 -23.29
CA SER A 384 6.27 6.42 -22.93
C SER A 384 5.24 5.36 -22.51
N SER A 385 5.64 4.08 -22.46
CA SER A 385 4.78 3.01 -21.93
C SER A 385 4.46 3.21 -20.46
N TYR A 386 3.35 2.62 -20.01
CA TYR A 386 2.93 2.67 -18.62
C TYR A 386 3.95 2.01 -17.68
N LEU A 387 4.53 0.89 -18.09
CA LEU A 387 5.68 0.23 -17.45
C LEU A 387 6.83 1.20 -17.16
N MET A 388 7.02 2.23 -17.99
CA MET A 388 8.11 3.19 -17.85
C MET A 388 7.66 4.53 -17.28
N SER A 389 6.47 4.64 -16.69
CA SER A 389 5.95 5.90 -16.14
C SER A 389 6.73 6.35 -14.90
N ASN A 390 7.03 5.43 -13.98
CA ASN A 390 7.87 5.63 -12.79
C ASN A 390 8.50 4.29 -12.35
N ALA A 391 9.30 4.30 -11.28
CA ALA A 391 10.00 3.11 -10.79
C ALA A 391 9.06 2.08 -10.16
N GLU A 392 7.94 2.55 -9.60
CA GLU A 392 6.90 1.76 -8.95
C GLU A 392 6.12 0.93 -9.97
N GLU A 393 5.63 1.55 -11.05
CA GLU A 393 4.95 0.86 -12.16
C GLU A 393 5.90 -0.08 -12.90
N TYR A 394 7.17 0.33 -13.05
CA TYR A 394 8.21 -0.54 -13.59
C TYR A 394 8.35 -1.84 -12.78
N TRP A 395 8.31 -1.76 -11.45
CA TRP A 395 8.33 -2.94 -10.59
C TRP A 395 7.02 -3.75 -10.66
N ALA A 396 5.86 -3.09 -10.61
CA ALA A 396 4.56 -3.75 -10.53
C ALA A 396 4.19 -4.48 -11.83
N GLU A 397 4.39 -3.87 -12.99
CA GLU A 397 4.15 -4.49 -14.30
C GLU A 397 5.10 -5.68 -14.54
N ILE A 398 6.37 -5.56 -14.16
CA ILE A 398 7.32 -6.67 -14.26
C ILE A 398 6.97 -7.77 -13.25
N THR A 399 6.46 -7.43 -12.06
CA THR A 399 5.93 -8.42 -11.11
C THR A 399 4.77 -9.20 -11.72
N GLN A 400 3.83 -8.54 -12.42
CA GLN A 400 2.79 -9.24 -13.17
C GLN A 400 3.38 -10.19 -14.23
N ALA A 401 4.39 -9.75 -14.99
CA ALA A 401 5.07 -10.60 -15.96
C ALA A 401 5.79 -11.80 -15.31
N TRP A 402 6.41 -11.60 -14.14
CA TRP A 402 7.12 -12.65 -13.39
C TRP A 402 6.20 -13.81 -12.97
N PHE A 403 4.93 -13.50 -12.73
CA PHE A 403 3.88 -14.47 -12.39
C PHE A 403 2.96 -14.81 -13.58
N GLU A 404 3.21 -14.27 -14.76
CA GLU A 404 2.37 -14.43 -15.97
C GLU A 404 0.90 -14.07 -15.70
N ALA A 405 0.71 -12.87 -15.14
CA ALA A 405 -0.57 -12.36 -14.67
C ALA A 405 -1.17 -11.25 -15.57
N ASN A 406 -0.68 -11.08 -16.80
CA ASN A 406 -1.23 -10.16 -17.80
C ASN A 406 -1.19 -10.75 -19.23
N SER A 407 -2.13 -10.35 -20.09
CA SER A 407 -2.07 -10.61 -21.55
C SER A 407 -1.88 -9.36 -22.40
N ARG A 408 -1.90 -8.18 -21.79
CA ARG A 408 -1.81 -6.90 -22.50
C ARG A 408 -0.44 -6.71 -23.13
N GLU A 409 -0.38 -6.03 -24.28
CA GLU A 409 0.87 -5.69 -24.96
C GLU A 409 1.12 -4.17 -25.04
N ASP A 410 0.08 -3.36 -24.82
CA ASP A 410 0.08 -1.92 -25.00
C ASP A 410 0.76 -1.16 -23.84
N VAL A 411 0.70 -1.72 -22.62
CA VAL A 411 1.19 -1.06 -21.39
C VAL A 411 2.57 -1.50 -20.92
N ASN A 412 3.02 -2.72 -21.29
CA ASN A 412 4.18 -3.40 -20.69
C ASN A 412 5.35 -3.63 -21.66
N CYS A 413 5.39 -2.89 -22.78
CA CYS A 413 6.38 -3.08 -23.84
C CYS A 413 6.45 -4.51 -24.40
N GLY A 414 5.42 -5.34 -24.22
CA GLY A 414 5.38 -6.75 -24.60
C GLY A 414 6.15 -7.69 -23.65
N ILE A 415 6.49 -7.27 -22.42
CA ILE A 415 7.07 -8.13 -21.38
C ILE A 415 5.93 -8.77 -20.59
N ARG A 416 5.62 -10.05 -20.88
CA ARG A 416 4.41 -10.72 -20.32
C ARG A 416 4.72 -11.97 -19.52
N THR A 417 5.93 -12.52 -19.68
CA THR A 417 6.33 -13.76 -19.03
C THR A 417 7.63 -13.60 -18.26
N ARG A 418 7.85 -14.47 -17.27
CA ARG A 418 9.11 -14.55 -16.54
C ARG A 418 10.31 -14.68 -17.48
N GLU A 419 10.16 -15.42 -18.56
CA GLU A 419 11.23 -15.61 -19.56
C GLU A 419 11.48 -14.33 -20.37
N ASP A 420 10.45 -13.53 -20.66
CA ASP A 420 10.63 -12.20 -21.24
C ASP A 420 11.43 -11.29 -20.29
N VAL A 421 11.12 -11.31 -18.99
CA VAL A 421 11.85 -10.54 -17.97
C VAL A 421 13.31 -10.97 -17.95
N LYS A 422 13.61 -12.27 -17.81
CA LYS A 422 14.99 -12.80 -17.81
C LYS A 422 15.78 -12.40 -19.06
N LYS A 423 15.11 -12.35 -20.22
CA LYS A 423 15.74 -12.02 -21.51
C LYS A 423 15.97 -10.52 -21.69
N ARG A 424 14.99 -9.70 -21.32
CA ARG A 424 14.98 -8.25 -21.62
C ARG A 424 15.47 -7.40 -20.48
N ASP A 425 15.38 -7.90 -19.26
CA ASP A 425 15.86 -7.26 -18.04
C ASP A 425 16.47 -8.27 -17.04
N PRO A 426 17.61 -8.87 -17.39
CA PRO A 426 18.24 -9.90 -16.55
C PRO A 426 18.62 -9.39 -15.15
N LYS A 427 18.97 -8.10 -15.01
CA LYS A 427 19.35 -7.52 -13.72
C LYS A 427 18.14 -7.34 -12.79
N LEU A 428 16.98 -6.93 -13.33
CA LEU A 428 15.75 -6.91 -12.56
C LEU A 428 15.27 -8.35 -12.26
N ALA A 429 15.44 -9.29 -13.20
CA ALA A 429 15.13 -10.70 -12.98
C ALA A 429 15.91 -11.30 -11.79
N GLU A 430 17.18 -10.94 -11.61
CA GLU A 430 17.98 -11.33 -10.44
C GLU A 430 17.39 -10.79 -9.13
N LEU A 431 16.91 -9.54 -9.13
CA LEU A 431 16.26 -8.96 -7.95
C LEU A 431 14.90 -9.62 -7.65
N LEU A 432 14.10 -9.91 -8.68
CA LEU A 432 12.83 -10.65 -8.51
C LEU A 432 13.07 -12.06 -7.98
N LEU A 433 14.13 -12.73 -8.42
CA LEU A 433 14.54 -14.02 -7.88
C LEU A 433 14.94 -13.94 -6.40
N GLU A 434 15.64 -12.88 -5.99
CA GLU A 434 15.97 -12.62 -4.57
C GLU A 434 14.71 -12.37 -3.73
N VAL A 435 13.70 -11.71 -4.29
CA VAL A 435 12.48 -11.30 -3.58
C VAL A 435 11.43 -12.41 -3.53
N TYR A 436 11.05 -12.96 -4.69
CA TYR A 436 9.96 -13.93 -4.85
C TYR A 436 10.43 -15.38 -4.98
N GLY A 437 11.72 -15.63 -5.20
CA GLY A 437 12.25 -16.95 -5.50
C GLY A 437 11.90 -17.45 -6.91
N ASP A 438 12.35 -18.66 -7.26
CA ASP A 438 12.13 -19.28 -8.58
C ASP A 438 10.93 -20.24 -8.59
N GLY A 439 9.86 -19.92 -7.86
CA GLY A 439 8.68 -20.78 -7.76
C GLY A 439 8.04 -21.09 -9.13
N GLU A 440 7.52 -22.30 -9.30
CA GLU A 440 6.92 -22.78 -10.55
C GLU A 440 5.52 -22.20 -10.81
N TRP A 441 4.88 -21.59 -9.81
CA TRP A 441 3.52 -21.07 -9.95
C TRP A 441 3.46 -19.93 -10.97
N ARG A 442 2.36 -19.92 -11.73
CA ARG A 442 1.99 -18.88 -12.69
C ARG A 442 0.49 -18.68 -12.58
N TYR A 443 0.03 -17.43 -12.57
CA TYR A 443 -1.36 -17.06 -12.32
C TYR A 443 -2.34 -17.81 -13.24
N PHE A 444 -2.03 -17.91 -14.54
CA PHE A 444 -2.92 -18.58 -15.52
C PHE A 444 -3.19 -20.08 -15.25
N LYS A 445 -2.38 -20.74 -14.41
CA LYS A 445 -2.46 -22.19 -14.16
C LYS A 445 -3.72 -22.56 -13.38
N ASP A 446 -4.03 -21.83 -12.31
CA ASP A 446 -5.08 -22.18 -11.36
C ASP A 446 -5.96 -21.00 -10.88
N CYS A 447 -5.70 -19.76 -11.32
CA CYS A 447 -6.59 -18.63 -11.07
C CYS A 447 -7.65 -18.45 -12.17
N PRO A 448 -8.76 -17.73 -11.87
CA PRO A 448 -9.66 -17.22 -12.89
C PRO A 448 -8.87 -16.47 -13.96
N LYS A 449 -9.25 -16.67 -15.22
CA LYS A 449 -8.58 -16.04 -16.35
C LYS A 449 -9.62 -15.62 -17.37
N PRO A 450 -9.41 -14.50 -18.06
CA PRO A 450 -10.34 -14.06 -19.09
C PRO A 450 -10.28 -15.03 -20.28
N GLU A 451 -11.37 -15.13 -21.04
CA GLU A 451 -11.45 -16.08 -22.15
C GLU A 451 -10.36 -15.87 -23.21
N LYS A 452 -9.92 -14.63 -23.40
CA LYS A 452 -8.83 -14.25 -24.31
C LYS A 452 -7.44 -14.76 -23.90
N TRP A 453 -7.27 -15.22 -22.65
CA TRP A 453 -6.04 -15.88 -22.19
C TRP A 453 -5.91 -17.34 -22.63
N LYS A 454 -6.85 -17.89 -23.42
CA LYS A 454 -6.72 -19.22 -24.02
C LYS A 454 -5.47 -19.27 -24.91
N ARG A 455 -4.34 -19.63 -24.28
CA ARG A 455 -2.98 -19.89 -24.79
C ARG A 455 -2.68 -19.30 -26.17
N TYR A 456 -1.77 -18.32 -26.22
CA TYR A 456 -0.93 -18.11 -27.40
C TYR A 456 -0.44 -19.49 -27.84
N LYS A 457 -0.90 -19.98 -29.00
CA LYS A 457 -0.30 -21.15 -29.63
C LYS A 457 1.17 -20.77 -29.82
N THR A 458 2.05 -21.40 -29.06
CA THR A 458 3.49 -21.40 -29.36
C THR A 458 3.60 -21.77 -30.83
N LYS A 459 4.06 -20.82 -31.65
CA LYS A 459 4.42 -21.09 -33.05
C LYS A 459 5.66 -21.95 -33.10
#